data_AF-A0A6J8AUU6-F1
#
_entry.id   AF-A0A6J8AUU6-F1
#
_cell.length_a   1.000
_cell.length_b   1.000
_cell.length_c   1.000
_cell.angle_alpha   90.00
_cell.angle_beta   90.00
_cell.angle_gamma   90.00
#
_symmetry.space_group_name_H-M   'P 1'
#
loop_
_entity.id
_entity.type
_entity.pdbx_description
1 polymer ?
#
loop_
_entity_poly.entity_id
_entity_poly.type
_entity_poly.pdbx_seq_one_letter_code
_entity_poly.pdbx_strand_id
1 'polypeptide(L)'
;MMIKVWLELDIINAEKLREIQEKVDSVDAASNIGAIPKKIASSFGGFTADQWKNWTNIFSIFALVNVIPTRHIDIWRHFVLASKLISTKIINEADIRKFQSLIKKFCTEFEKEYGEERVTPNMHLHCHVADCIRDYGPVYSFLAVQFREV
;
A
#
# COMPACT_ATOMS: atom_id res chain seq x y z
N MET A 1 4.63 1.80 8.66
CA MET A 1 4.31 1.97 7.23
C MET A 1 5.54 1.77 6.41
N MET A 2 5.43 1.17 5.22
CA MET A 2 6.53 1.18 4.26
C MET A 2 7.11 2.59 4.07
N ILE A 3 6.25 3.60 3.99
CA ILE A 3 6.67 5.01 3.93
C ILE A 3 7.43 5.46 5.20
N LYS A 4 7.02 5.04 6.41
CA LYS A 4 7.77 5.36 7.65
C LYS A 4 9.17 4.74 7.60
N VAL A 5 9.26 3.47 7.20
CA VAL A 5 10.54 2.77 7.01
C VAL A 5 11.40 3.49 5.98
N TRP A 6 10.82 3.93 4.86
CA TRP A 6 11.52 4.68 3.83
C TRP A 6 11.99 6.06 4.30
N LEU A 7 11.25 6.74 5.17
CA LEU A 7 11.66 8.01 5.76
C LEU A 7 12.79 7.80 6.78
N GLU A 8 12.68 6.80 7.65
CA GLU A 8 13.69 6.47 8.66
C GLU A 8 15.03 6.03 8.05
N LEU A 9 14.98 5.37 6.89
CA LEU A 9 16.17 4.91 6.15
C LEU A 9 16.65 5.94 5.10
N ASP A 10 16.07 7.15 5.08
CA ASP A 10 16.37 8.22 4.10
C ASP A 10 16.26 7.79 2.63
N ILE A 11 15.48 6.74 2.35
CA ILE A 11 15.12 6.31 1.00
C ILE A 11 14.23 7.37 0.36
N ILE A 12 13.32 7.95 1.15
CA ILE A 12 12.49 9.10 0.81
C ILE A 12 12.87 10.24 1.77
N ASN A 13 13.12 11.41 1.21
CA ASN A 13 13.37 12.65 1.96
C ASN A 13 12.37 13.74 1.53
N ALA A 14 12.47 14.93 2.12
CA ALA A 14 11.54 16.04 1.85
C ALA A 14 11.53 16.48 0.37
N GLU A 15 12.66 16.37 -0.34
CA GLU A 15 12.73 16.67 -1.78
C GLU A 15 11.96 15.64 -2.59
N LYS A 16 12.21 14.35 -2.35
CA LYS A 16 11.50 13.26 -3.02
C LYS A 16 10.00 13.28 -2.72
N LEU A 17 9.59 13.64 -1.50
CA LEU A 17 8.17 13.80 -1.17
C LEU A 17 7.49 14.89 -2.01
N ARG A 18 8.19 16.00 -2.33
CA ARG A 18 7.67 17.02 -3.23
C ARG A 18 7.56 16.51 -4.66
N GLU A 19 8.56 15.80 -5.17
CA GLU A 19 8.50 15.19 -6.51
C GLU A 19 7.33 14.21 -6.63
N ILE A 20 7.11 13.38 -5.60
CA ILE A 20 5.98 12.45 -5.53
C ILE A 20 4.65 13.22 -5.55
N GLN A 21 4.54 14.32 -4.80
CA GLN A 21 3.33 15.16 -4.79
C GLN A 21 3.08 15.78 -6.16
N GLU A 22 4.10 16.34 -6.81
CA GLU A 22 4.00 16.91 -8.16
C GLU A 22 3.56 15.88 -9.19
N LYS A 23 4.11 14.65 -9.13
CA LYS A 23 3.66 13.53 -9.97
C LYS A 23 2.18 13.23 -9.75
N VAL A 24 1.72 13.13 -8.50
CA VAL A 24 0.31 12.87 -8.21
C VAL A 24 -0.59 14.00 -8.70
N ASP A 25 -0.17 15.25 -8.53
CA ASP A 25 -0.93 16.43 -8.95
C ASP A 25 -0.97 16.58 -10.48
N SER A 26 0.03 16.06 -11.19
CA SER A 26 0.07 16.06 -12.67
C SER A 26 -0.91 15.07 -13.31
N VAL A 27 -1.39 14.08 -12.54
CA VAL A 27 -2.40 13.15 -13.02
C VAL A 27 -3.75 13.87 -12.98
N ASP A 28 -4.32 14.13 -14.16
CA ASP A 28 -5.71 14.57 -14.27
C ASP A 28 -6.61 13.43 -13.78
N ALA A 29 -6.91 13.48 -12.48
CA ALA A 29 -7.80 12.52 -11.85
C ALA A 29 -9.19 12.78 -12.43
N ALA A 30 -9.61 11.92 -13.35
CA ALA A 30 -10.98 11.89 -13.86
C ALA A 30 -11.93 12.05 -12.67
N SER A 31 -13.00 12.85 -12.85
CA SER A 31 -13.93 13.27 -11.78
C SER A 31 -14.58 12.13 -10.97
N ASN A 32 -14.38 10.88 -11.40
CA ASN A 32 -14.78 9.64 -10.74
C ASN A 32 -13.75 9.09 -9.72
N ILE A 33 -12.48 9.51 -9.76
CA ILE A 33 -11.46 9.14 -8.77
C ILE A 33 -11.60 10.10 -7.59
N GLY A 34 -12.44 9.75 -6.62
CA GLY A 34 -12.84 10.61 -5.50
C GLY A 34 -11.69 11.30 -4.73
N ALA A 35 -11.28 10.76 -3.58
CA ALA A 35 -10.34 11.43 -2.68
C ALA A 35 -8.89 11.37 -3.19
N ILE A 36 -8.42 12.44 -3.85
CA ILE A 36 -7.03 12.57 -4.33
C ILE A 36 -6.06 12.72 -3.13
N PRO A 37 -4.91 12.04 -3.13
CA PRO A 37 -3.84 12.20 -2.14
C PRO A 37 -3.12 13.57 -2.21
N LYS A 38 -3.59 14.60 -1.48
CA LYS A 38 -3.06 15.99 -1.54
C LYS A 38 -2.09 16.41 -0.42
N LYS A 39 -1.66 15.49 0.45
CA LYS A 39 -0.81 15.78 1.63
C LYS A 39 0.44 14.89 1.71
N ILE A 40 1.00 14.51 0.58
CA ILE A 40 2.17 13.64 0.50
C ILE A 40 3.42 14.40 0.94
N ALA A 41 3.57 15.66 0.50
CA ALA A 41 4.67 16.54 0.91
C ALA A 41 4.75 16.74 2.44
N SER A 42 3.62 16.66 3.15
CA SER A 42 3.56 16.70 4.61
C SER A 42 3.56 15.30 5.25
N SER A 43 4.32 14.36 4.68
CA SER A 43 4.48 12.98 5.16
C SER A 43 3.15 12.23 5.37
N PHE A 44 2.17 12.44 4.48
CA PHE A 44 0.87 11.78 4.50
C PHE A 44 0.01 12.10 5.75
N GLY A 45 0.31 13.19 6.45
CA GLY A 45 -0.40 13.61 7.66
C GLY A 45 -1.92 13.77 7.45
N GLY A 46 -2.70 12.99 8.20
CA GLY A 46 -4.16 13.09 8.22
C GLY A 46 -4.88 12.50 7.01
N PHE A 47 -4.26 11.55 6.31
CA PHE A 47 -4.93 10.79 5.26
C PHE A 47 -6.14 10.00 5.81
N THR A 48 -7.28 10.07 5.12
CA THR A 48 -8.42 9.20 5.39
C THR A 48 -8.18 7.79 4.84
N ALA A 49 -8.99 6.82 5.26
CA ALA A 49 -8.91 5.45 4.75
C ALA A 49 -9.08 5.39 3.21
N ASP A 50 -9.97 6.23 2.65
CA ASP A 50 -10.16 6.30 1.20
C ASP A 50 -8.96 6.90 0.47
N GLN A 51 -8.30 7.90 1.06
CA GLN A 51 -7.05 8.45 0.52
C GLN A 51 -5.93 7.42 0.55
N TRP A 52 -5.82 6.62 1.62
CA TRP A 52 -4.86 5.52 1.70
C TRP A 52 -5.12 4.43 0.67
N LYS A 53 -6.40 4.08 0.47
CA LYS A 53 -6.80 3.12 -0.57
C LYS A 53 -6.45 3.64 -1.96
N ASN A 54 -6.77 4.89 -2.28
CA ASN A 54 -6.45 5.50 -3.57
C ASN A 54 -4.94 5.64 -3.77
N TRP A 55 -4.21 6.08 -2.76
CA TRP A 55 -2.75 6.11 -2.79
C TRP A 55 -2.18 4.73 -3.11
N THR A 56 -2.56 3.71 -2.35
CA THR A 56 -2.04 2.34 -2.52
C THR A 56 -2.38 1.80 -3.90
N ASN A 57 -3.66 1.84 -4.30
CA ASN A 57 -4.12 1.13 -5.49
C ASN A 57 -3.94 1.92 -6.80
N ILE A 58 -3.93 3.25 -6.77
CA ILE A 58 -3.99 4.06 -7.99
C ILE A 58 -2.67 4.80 -8.20
N PHE A 59 -2.20 5.52 -7.18
CA PHE A 59 -1.13 6.51 -7.36
C PHE A 59 0.27 6.00 -7.01
N SER A 60 0.42 5.14 -6.00
CA SER A 60 1.71 4.88 -5.37
C SER A 60 2.76 4.34 -6.32
N ILE A 61 2.44 3.34 -7.16
CA ILE A 61 3.41 2.78 -8.11
C ILE A 61 3.86 3.83 -9.12
N PHE A 62 2.92 4.58 -9.69
CA PHE A 62 3.24 5.64 -10.64
C PHE A 62 4.11 6.73 -10.00
N ALA A 63 3.72 7.20 -8.81
CA ALA A 63 4.36 8.31 -8.14
C ALA A 63 5.76 7.96 -7.59
N LEU A 64 6.00 6.70 -7.23
CA LEU A 64 7.28 6.22 -6.68
C LEU A 64 8.29 5.85 -7.77
N VAL A 65 7.83 5.49 -8.98
CA VAL A 65 8.72 5.12 -10.08
C VAL A 65 9.63 6.30 -10.44
N ASN A 66 10.91 5.98 -10.61
CA ASN A 66 12.02 6.91 -10.84
C ASN A 66 12.33 7.88 -9.67
N VAL A 67 11.64 7.76 -8.52
CA VAL A 67 11.94 8.57 -7.31
C VAL A 67 12.74 7.76 -6.28
N ILE A 68 12.38 6.49 -6.11
CA ILE A 68 13.05 5.57 -5.18
C ILE A 68 13.69 4.40 -5.94
N PRO A 69 14.69 3.72 -5.37
CA PRO A 69 15.29 2.54 -5.96
C PRO A 69 14.26 1.46 -6.34
N THR A 70 14.43 0.86 -7.52
CA THR A 70 13.52 -0.14 -8.10
C THR A 70 13.24 -1.30 -7.16
N ARG A 71 14.24 -1.72 -6.38
CA ARG A 71 14.12 -2.79 -5.39
C ARG A 71 12.96 -2.56 -4.41
N HIS A 72 12.83 -1.35 -3.89
CA HIS A 72 11.77 -1.00 -2.93
C HIS A 72 10.39 -0.89 -3.60
N ILE A 73 10.37 -0.48 -4.87
CA ILE A 73 9.14 -0.45 -5.69
C ILE A 73 8.64 -1.88 -5.94
N ASP A 74 9.54 -2.81 -6.26
CA ASP A 74 9.16 -4.19 -6.54
C ASP A 74 8.56 -4.87 -5.31
N ILE A 75 9.15 -4.66 -4.12
CA ILE A 75 8.58 -5.11 -2.84
C ILE A 75 7.19 -4.50 -2.65
N TRP A 76 7.07 -3.17 -2.77
CA TRP A 76 5.79 -2.48 -2.62
C TRP A 76 4.72 -2.94 -3.62
N ARG A 77 5.14 -3.31 -4.84
CA ARG A 77 4.23 -3.79 -5.89
C ARG A 77 3.50 -5.07 -5.48
N HIS A 78 4.11 -5.99 -4.72
CA HIS A 78 3.41 -7.18 -4.23
C HIS A 78 2.23 -6.79 -3.34
N PHE A 79 2.43 -5.83 -2.44
CA PHE A 79 1.37 -5.31 -1.57
C PHE A 79 0.27 -4.61 -2.35
N VAL A 80 0.62 -3.74 -3.31
CA VAL A 80 -0.36 -3.05 -4.16
C VAL A 80 -1.22 -4.05 -4.96
N LEU A 81 -0.60 -5.09 -5.53
CA LEU A 81 -1.33 -6.14 -6.24
C LEU A 81 -2.25 -6.93 -5.33
N ALA A 82 -1.80 -7.26 -4.11
CA ALA A 82 -2.61 -7.94 -3.11
C ALA A 82 -3.83 -7.08 -2.71
N SER A 83 -3.60 -5.81 -2.39
CA SER A 83 -4.66 -4.84 -2.05
C SER A 83 -5.69 -4.70 -3.17
N LYS A 84 -5.26 -4.65 -4.43
CA LYS A 84 -6.17 -4.60 -5.59
C LYS A 84 -7.05 -5.85 -5.70
N LEU A 85 -6.49 -7.04 -5.48
CA LEU A 85 -7.24 -8.30 -5.58
C LEU A 85 -8.37 -8.38 -4.56
N ILE A 86 -8.14 -7.93 -3.33
CA ILE A 86 -9.17 -7.95 -2.27
C ILE A 86 -10.11 -6.75 -2.31
N SER A 87 -9.78 -5.74 -3.11
CA SER A 87 -10.64 -4.56 -3.33
C SER A 87 -11.74 -4.82 -4.38
N THR A 88 -11.80 -5.99 -4.99
CA THR A 88 -12.84 -6.36 -5.96
C THR A 88 -14.16 -6.70 -5.25
N LYS A 89 -15.29 -6.49 -5.94
CA LYS A 89 -16.63 -6.80 -5.40
C LYS A 89 -16.89 -8.29 -5.26
N ILE A 90 -16.24 -9.09 -6.10
CA ILE A 90 -16.37 -10.54 -6.17
C ILE A 90 -14.96 -11.08 -6.04
N ILE A 91 -14.76 -11.98 -5.08
CA ILE A 91 -13.50 -12.66 -4.84
C ILE A 91 -13.75 -14.17 -4.83
N ASN A 92 -12.94 -14.92 -5.57
CA ASN A 92 -12.99 -16.38 -5.57
C ASN A 92 -11.77 -16.96 -4.83
N GLU A 93 -11.78 -18.26 -4.58
CA GLU A 93 -10.67 -18.93 -3.88
C GLU A 93 -9.32 -18.82 -4.59
N ALA A 94 -9.29 -18.71 -5.93
CA ALA A 94 -8.03 -18.50 -6.65
C ALA A 94 -7.46 -17.10 -6.37
N ASP A 95 -8.31 -16.08 -6.28
CA ASP A 95 -7.91 -14.72 -5.90
C ASP A 95 -7.43 -14.67 -4.45
N ILE A 96 -8.10 -15.37 -3.53
CA ILE A 96 -7.68 -15.45 -2.12
C ILE A 96 -6.30 -16.12 -2.00
N ARG A 97 -6.08 -17.24 -2.70
CA ARG A 97 -4.76 -17.90 -2.73
C ARG A 97 -3.67 -16.99 -3.32
N LYS A 98 -4.01 -16.25 -4.39
CA LYS A 98 -3.08 -15.30 -5.00
C LYS A 98 -2.76 -14.14 -4.06
N PHE A 99 -3.74 -13.61 -3.34
CA PHE A 99 -3.56 -12.63 -2.29
C PHE A 99 -2.59 -13.14 -1.21
N GLN A 100 -2.83 -14.34 -0.65
CA GLN A 100 -1.95 -14.94 0.37
C GLN A 100 -0.52 -15.08 -0.14
N SER A 101 -0.34 -15.55 -1.38
CA SER A 101 0.98 -15.67 -1.99
C SER A 101 1.69 -14.31 -2.15
N LEU A 102 0.96 -13.26 -2.51
CA LEU A 102 1.51 -11.92 -2.69
C LEU A 102 1.89 -11.29 -1.35
N ILE A 103 1.04 -11.41 -0.33
CA ILE A 103 1.33 -10.93 1.02
C ILE A 103 2.53 -11.67 1.61
N LYS A 104 2.59 -12.99 1.49
CA LYS A 104 3.75 -13.77 1.95
C LYS A 104 5.04 -13.32 1.27
N LYS A 105 4.99 -13.08 -0.05
CA LYS A 105 6.15 -12.59 -0.80
C LYS A 105 6.56 -11.19 -0.35
N PHE A 106 5.59 -10.29 -0.18
CA PHE A 106 5.84 -8.95 0.36
C PHE A 106 6.54 -9.02 1.73
N CYS A 107 6.00 -9.77 2.69
CA CYS A 107 6.58 -9.90 4.03
C CYS A 107 7.99 -10.50 3.98
N THR A 108 8.19 -11.56 3.18
CA THR A 108 9.50 -12.22 3.06
C THR A 108 10.55 -11.30 2.44
N GLU A 109 10.20 -10.54 1.41
CA GLU A 109 11.14 -9.61 0.77
C GLU A 109 11.35 -8.36 1.63
N PHE A 110 10.33 -7.90 2.34
CA PHE A 110 10.42 -6.81 3.30
C PHE A 110 11.39 -7.14 4.43
N GLU A 111 11.21 -8.29 5.10
CA GLU A 111 12.07 -8.74 6.20
C GLU A 111 13.54 -8.86 5.76
N LYS A 112 13.77 -9.39 4.55
CA LYS A 112 15.13 -9.51 3.98
C LYS A 112 15.79 -8.17 3.68
N GLU A 113 15.01 -7.17 3.25
CA GLU A 113 15.53 -5.87 2.82
C GLU A 113 15.71 -4.90 3.99
N TYR A 114 14.81 -4.95 4.97
CA TYR A 114 14.70 -3.95 6.03
C TYR A 114 14.96 -4.49 7.44
N GLY A 115 15.10 -5.81 7.61
CA GLY A 115 15.29 -6.46 8.91
C GLY A 115 13.98 -6.88 9.58
N GLU A 116 14.07 -7.90 10.42
CA GLU A 116 12.94 -8.45 11.18
C GLU A 116 12.40 -7.44 12.20
N GLU A 117 13.28 -6.59 12.76
CA GLU A 117 12.93 -5.60 13.77
C GLU A 117 11.95 -4.52 13.26
N ARG A 118 11.85 -4.37 11.93
CA ARG A 118 10.95 -3.41 11.27
C ARG A 118 9.62 -4.02 10.83
N VAL A 119 9.44 -5.34 11.00
CA VAL A 119 8.19 -6.03 10.69
C VAL A 119 7.14 -5.61 11.72
N THR A 120 6.07 -4.97 11.26
CA THR A 120 5.00 -4.51 12.16
C THR A 120 3.94 -5.59 12.36
N PRO A 121 3.24 -5.59 13.51
CA PRO A 121 2.09 -6.49 13.74
C PRO A 121 1.02 -6.40 12.64
N ASN A 122 0.82 -5.22 12.04
CA ASN A 122 -0.13 -5.02 10.95
C ASN A 122 0.28 -5.76 9.66
N MET A 123 1.58 -5.86 9.37
CA MET A 123 2.07 -6.70 8.26
C MET A 123 1.75 -8.18 8.50
N HIS A 124 1.89 -8.65 9.75
CA HIS A 124 1.49 -10.00 10.11
C HIS A 124 -0.03 -10.20 10.01
N LEU A 125 -0.82 -9.21 10.42
CA LEU A 125 -2.28 -9.28 10.36
C LEU A 125 -2.80 -9.46 8.93
N HIS A 126 -2.12 -8.89 7.93
CA HIS A 126 -2.46 -9.10 6.51
C HIS A 126 -2.40 -10.58 6.08
N CYS A 127 -1.65 -11.44 6.77
CA CYS A 127 -1.62 -12.87 6.48
C CYS A 127 -2.95 -13.56 6.83
N HIS A 128 -3.64 -13.07 7.86
CA HIS A 128 -4.91 -13.62 8.36
C HIS A 128 -6.13 -13.10 7.60
N VAL A 129 -5.97 -12.04 6.78
CA VAL A 129 -7.07 -11.44 6.00
C VAL A 129 -7.72 -12.44 5.05
N ALA A 130 -6.95 -13.38 4.53
CA ALA A 130 -7.49 -14.42 3.66
C ALA A 130 -8.48 -15.33 4.39
N ASP A 131 -8.19 -15.67 5.64
CA ASP A 131 -9.06 -16.52 6.45
C ASP A 131 -10.32 -15.73 6.83
N CYS A 132 -10.18 -14.44 7.18
CA CYS A 132 -11.34 -13.56 7.37
C CYS A 132 -12.23 -13.45 6.12
N ILE A 133 -11.65 -13.38 4.91
CA ILE A 133 -12.44 -13.34 3.67
C ILE A 133 -13.19 -14.67 3.45
N ARG A 134 -12.58 -15.82 3.79
CA ARG A 134 -13.24 -17.13 3.67
C ARG A 134 -14.40 -17.28 4.65
N ASP A 135 -14.21 -16.83 5.89
CA ASP A 135 -15.20 -16.99 6.96
C ASP A 135 -16.37 -16.01 6.83
N TYR A 136 -16.10 -14.78 6.37
CA TYR A 136 -17.06 -13.67 6.42
C TYR A 136 -17.42 -13.07 5.05
N GLY A 137 -16.78 -13.51 3.96
CA GLY A 137 -17.01 -13.00 2.60
C GLY A 137 -16.18 -11.74 2.24
N PRO A 138 -16.42 -11.12 1.08
CA PRO A 138 -15.62 -9.99 0.57
C PRO A 138 -15.65 -8.79 1.52
N VAL A 139 -14.48 -8.44 2.03
CA VAL A 139 -14.32 -7.54 3.16
C VAL A 139 -14.26 -6.08 2.71
N TYR A 140 -15.39 -5.51 2.27
CA TYR A 140 -15.45 -4.08 1.93
C TYR A 140 -15.31 -3.18 3.16
N SER A 141 -15.67 -3.67 4.36
CA SER A 141 -15.84 -2.86 5.58
C SER A 141 -14.64 -2.87 6.55
N PHE A 142 -13.76 -3.87 6.52
CA PHE A 142 -12.65 -4.03 7.50
C PHE A 142 -11.33 -3.41 7.02
N LEU A 143 -11.21 -3.16 5.70
CA LEU A 143 -10.03 -2.54 5.08
C LEU A 143 -9.71 -1.16 5.68
N ALA A 144 -10.72 -0.40 6.10
CA ALA A 144 -10.54 0.95 6.66
C ALA A 144 -9.73 0.98 7.98
N VAL A 145 -9.76 -0.11 8.77
CA VAL A 145 -8.97 -0.22 10.01
C VAL A 145 -7.52 -0.59 9.69
N GLN A 146 -7.30 -1.49 8.74
CA GLN A 146 -5.95 -1.95 8.38
C GLN A 146 -5.12 -0.83 7.76
N PHE A 147 -5.70 0.00 6.89
CA PHE A 147 -5.00 1.15 6.29
C PHE A 147 -4.66 2.27 7.28
N ARG A 148 -5.35 2.37 8.42
CA ARG A 148 -5.15 3.48 9.38
C ARG A 148 -3.83 3.37 10.15
N GLU A 149 -3.25 2.16 10.22
CA GLU A 149 -2.03 1.88 10.96
C GLU A 149 -0.97 1.10 10.16
N VAL A 150 -1.14 0.93 8.84
CA VAL A 150 0.01 0.57 7.99
C VAL A 150 0.99 1.71 8.08
#